data_AF-A0A959XAB2-F1
#
_entry.id   AF-A0A959XAB2-F1
#
_cell.length_a   1.000
_cell.length_b   1.000
_cell.length_c   1.000
_cell.angle_alpha   90.00
_cell.angle_beta   90.00
_cell.angle_gamma   90.00
#
_symmetry.space_group_name_H-M   'P 1'
#
loop_
_entity.id
_entity.type
_entity.pdbx_description
1 polymer ?
#
loop_
_entity_poly.entity_id
_entity_poly.type
_entity_poly.pdbx_seq_one_letter_code
_entity_poly.pdbx_strand_id
1 'polypeptide(L)'
;MATMTSPNSTINSIAGTTGADRAFFLLRTVFTIAPIAFGLDKFFNLLTNWEFYLAPWINNLAPGDAQQAMMIVGVIEIVAGITVAVAPRFGALLVAGWLAGIIVNLVSMGSFYDVALRDFGLLVAALALAALAFDRAPNNAS
;
A
#
# COMPACT_ATOMS: atom_id res chain seq x y z
N MET A 1 -13.58 -46.90 -32.37
CA MET A 1 -13.00 -45.56 -32.18
C MET A 1 -13.58 -45.02 -30.88
N ALA A 2 -12.83 -45.11 -29.78
CA ALA A 2 -13.30 -44.69 -28.45
C ALA A 2 -12.72 -43.32 -28.12
N THR A 3 -13.58 -42.34 -27.90
CA THR A 3 -13.23 -40.98 -27.51
C THR A 3 -12.80 -40.99 -26.04
N MET A 4 -11.52 -40.72 -25.75
CA MET A 4 -11.03 -40.51 -24.39
C MET A 4 -11.43 -39.10 -23.92
N THR A 5 -12.47 -38.98 -23.11
CA THR A 5 -12.73 -37.77 -22.33
C THR A 5 -11.66 -37.66 -21.24
N SER A 6 -10.79 -36.67 -21.35
CA SER A 6 -9.70 -36.40 -20.40
C SER A 6 -10.28 -35.97 -19.04
N PRO A 7 -10.10 -36.76 -17.96
CA PRO A 7 -10.68 -36.46 -16.64
C PRO A 7 -9.99 -35.30 -15.90
N ASN A 8 -8.97 -34.68 -16.51
CA ASN A 8 -8.14 -33.67 -15.85
C ASN A 8 -8.76 -32.26 -15.76
N SER A 9 -9.91 -32.03 -16.40
CA SER A 9 -10.55 -30.71 -16.36
C SER A 9 -11.37 -30.46 -15.09
N THR A 10 -11.78 -31.51 -14.38
CA THR A 10 -12.70 -31.40 -13.23
C THR A 10 -11.97 -31.31 -11.89
N ILE A 11 -10.74 -31.83 -11.80
CA ILE A 11 -9.92 -31.85 -10.57
C ILE A 11 -9.39 -30.45 -10.18
N ASN A 12 -9.28 -29.52 -11.14
CA ASN A 12 -8.81 -28.15 -10.87
C ASN A 12 -9.89 -27.24 -10.23
N SER A 13 -11.15 -27.68 -10.14
CA SER A 13 -12.27 -26.86 -9.67
C SER A 13 -12.59 -26.96 -8.17
N ILE A 14 -11.82 -27.76 -7.42
CA ILE A 14 -11.82 -27.78 -5.95
C ILE A 14 -10.49 -27.21 -5.43
N ALA A 15 -10.02 -26.13 -6.06
CA ALA A 15 -8.86 -25.40 -5.57
C ALA A 15 -9.26 -24.63 -4.30
N GLY A 16 -9.12 -25.28 -3.14
CA GLY A 16 -9.09 -24.58 -1.87
C GLY A 16 -8.09 -23.42 -1.97
N THR A 17 -8.48 -22.24 -1.49
CA THR A 17 -7.71 -20.98 -1.49
C THR A 17 -6.21 -21.23 -1.48
N THR A 18 -5.53 -20.97 -2.59
CA THR A 18 -4.09 -21.19 -2.67
C THR A 18 -3.37 -20.28 -1.65
N GLY A 19 -2.14 -20.61 -1.25
CA GLY A 19 -1.36 -19.74 -0.36
C GLY A 19 -1.24 -18.30 -0.90
N ALA A 20 -1.17 -18.16 -2.22
CA ALA A 20 -1.16 -16.86 -2.90
C ALA A 20 -2.45 -16.05 -2.71
N ASP A 21 -3.62 -16.70 -2.64
CA ASP A 21 -4.91 -16.02 -2.39
C ASP A 21 -4.99 -15.48 -0.98
N ARG A 22 -4.55 -16.26 0.00
CA ARG A 22 -4.49 -15.81 1.40
C ARG A 22 -3.53 -14.64 1.55
N ALA A 23 -2.33 -14.74 0.99
CA ALA A 23 -1.35 -13.65 1.01
C ALA A 23 -1.90 -12.38 0.36
N PHE A 24 -2.57 -12.49 -0.79
CA PHE A 24 -3.19 -11.35 -1.44
C PHE A 24 -4.25 -10.67 -0.58
N PHE A 25 -5.17 -11.42 0.02
CA PHE A 25 -6.22 -10.83 0.86
C PHE A 25 -5.64 -10.19 2.13
N LEU A 26 -4.64 -10.81 2.75
CA LEU A 26 -3.94 -10.24 3.91
C LEU A 26 -3.27 -8.92 3.55
N LEU A 27 -2.46 -8.91 2.48
CA LEU A 27 -1.76 -7.72 2.02
C LEU A 27 -2.74 -6.62 1.58
N ARG A 28 -3.77 -6.95 0.80
CA ARG A 28 -4.80 -6.00 0.36
C ARG A 28 -5.51 -5.38 1.57
N THR A 29 -5.84 -6.17 2.58
CA THR A 29 -6.53 -5.68 3.78
C THR A 29 -5.64 -4.72 4.55
N VAL A 30 -4.39 -5.09 4.85
CA VAL A 30 -3.47 -4.24 5.60
C VAL A 30 -3.17 -2.95 4.83
N PHE A 31 -2.86 -3.01 3.54
CA PHE A 31 -2.56 -1.83 2.72
C PHE A 31 -3.80 -1.01 2.35
N THR A 32 -5.01 -1.50 2.60
CA THR A 32 -6.23 -0.69 2.53
C THR A 32 -6.47 0.03 3.86
N ILE A 33 -6.46 -0.72 4.96
CA ILE A 33 -6.84 -0.20 6.28
C ILE A 33 -5.76 0.72 6.84
N ALA A 34 -4.49 0.33 6.77
CA ALA A 34 -3.42 1.10 7.41
C ALA A 34 -3.31 2.54 6.88
N PRO A 35 -3.28 2.79 5.55
CA PRO A 35 -3.22 4.18 5.06
C PRO A 35 -4.48 4.99 5.39
N ILE A 36 -5.67 4.38 5.38
CA ILE A 36 -6.90 5.08 5.78
C ILE A 36 -6.84 5.45 7.26
N ALA A 37 -6.43 4.52 8.12
CA ALA A 37 -6.30 4.76 9.55
C ALA A 37 -5.26 5.86 9.84
N PHE A 38 -4.08 5.80 9.21
CA PHE A 38 -3.05 6.84 9.36
C PHE A 38 -3.50 8.19 8.83
N GLY A 39 -4.23 8.22 7.71
CA GLY A 39 -4.74 9.46 7.15
C GLY A 39 -5.82 10.07 8.03
N LEU A 40 -6.79 9.28 8.50
CA LEU A 40 -7.81 9.72 9.46
C LEU A 40 -7.18 10.22 10.76
N ASP A 41 -6.16 9.53 11.26
CA ASP A 41 -5.44 9.93 12.47
C ASP A 41 -4.81 11.33 12.36
N LYS A 42 -4.33 11.72 11.17
CA LYS A 42 -3.81 13.09 10.92
C LYS A 42 -4.89 14.18 10.98
N PHE A 43 -6.18 13.83 10.85
CA PHE A 43 -7.28 14.79 11.04
C PHE A 43 -7.76 14.85 12.48
N PHE A 44 -7.69 13.75 13.22
CA PHE A 44 -8.27 13.65 14.56
C PHE A 44 -7.22 13.69 15.69
N ASN A 45 -5.92 13.62 15.37
CA ASN A 45 -4.80 13.50 16.33
C ASN A 45 -5.07 12.42 17.40
N LEU A 46 -5.69 11.28 17.01
CA LEU A 46 -6.18 10.26 17.93
C LEU A 46 -5.06 9.39 18.52
N LEU A 47 -3.99 9.13 17.76
CA LEU A 47 -2.85 8.30 18.15
C LEU A 47 -1.60 9.13 18.48
N THR A 48 -1.41 10.32 17.89
CA THR A 48 -0.27 11.20 18.14
C THR A 48 -0.59 12.66 17.75
N ASN A 49 -0.02 13.64 18.45
CA ASN A 49 -0.04 15.05 18.04
C ASN A 49 0.95 15.27 16.88
N TRP A 50 0.45 15.17 15.65
CA TRP A 50 1.26 15.24 14.44
C TRP A 50 1.92 16.60 14.19
N GLU A 51 1.40 17.67 14.80
CA GLU A 51 1.95 19.02 14.76
C GLU A 51 3.39 19.11 15.30
N PHE A 52 3.78 18.23 16.24
CA PHE A 52 5.11 18.23 16.84
C PHE A 52 6.22 17.64 15.97
N TYR A 53 5.87 16.84 14.94
CA TYR A 53 6.86 16.19 14.06
C TYR A 53 7.22 17.03 12.82
N LEU A 54 6.59 18.18 12.64
CA LEU A 54 6.92 19.12 11.58
C LEU A 54 8.08 20.02 12.02
N ALA A 55 9.19 19.91 11.31
CA ALA A 55 10.36 20.72 11.56
C ALA A 55 10.05 22.21 11.28
N PRO A 56 10.52 23.16 12.12
CA PRO A 56 10.22 24.60 12.01
C PRO A 56 10.55 25.24 10.65
N TRP A 57 11.36 24.60 9.81
CA TRP A 57 11.74 25.11 8.49
C TRP A 57 10.67 24.90 7.42
N ILE A 58 9.68 24.01 7.62
CA ILE A 58 8.53 23.89 6.72
C ILE A 58 7.65 25.15 6.77
N ASN A 59 7.62 25.86 7.90
CA ASN A 59 6.99 27.18 8.00
C ASN A 59 7.64 28.24 7.11
N ASN A 60 8.86 28.01 6.60
CA ASN A 60 9.57 28.97 5.76
C ASN A 60 9.46 28.68 4.26
N LEU A 61 8.99 27.49 3.85
CA LEU A 61 8.98 27.06 2.44
C LEU A 61 7.57 26.91 1.85
N ALA A 62 6.54 26.72 2.67
CA ALA A 62 5.16 26.71 2.24
C ALA A 62 4.42 27.93 2.82
N PRO A 63 3.72 28.75 2.01
CA PRO A 63 2.75 29.69 2.54
C PRO A 63 1.54 28.87 3.01
N GLY A 64 1.57 28.42 4.27
CA GLY A 64 0.51 27.61 4.87
C GLY A 64 0.92 27.02 6.21
N ASP A 65 -0.02 26.96 7.14
CA ASP A 65 0.12 26.38 8.48
C ASP A 65 0.55 24.91 8.38
N ALA A 66 1.48 24.45 9.23
CA ALA A 66 2.02 23.09 9.20
C ALA A 66 0.90 22.03 9.34
N GLN A 67 -0.18 22.41 10.02
CA GLN A 67 -1.43 21.65 10.11
C GLN A 67 -2.06 21.38 8.73
N GLN A 68 -2.09 22.36 7.83
CA GLN A 68 -2.63 22.19 6.46
C GLN A 68 -1.80 21.19 5.65
N ALA A 69 -0.47 21.22 5.78
CA ALA A 69 0.39 20.27 5.09
C ALA A 69 0.09 18.82 5.54
N MET A 70 -0.06 18.59 6.85
CA MET A 70 -0.40 17.26 7.36
C MET A 70 -1.82 16.82 7.01
N MET A 71 -2.78 17.74 6.94
CA MET A 71 -4.11 17.44 6.41
C MET A 71 -4.07 16.98 4.95
N ILE A 72 -3.29 17.64 4.10
CA ILE A 72 -3.13 17.25 2.69
C ILE A 72 -2.51 15.86 2.59
N VAL A 73 -1.46 15.57 3.37
CA VAL A 73 -0.85 14.24 3.44
C VAL A 73 -1.89 13.20 3.91
N GLY A 74 -2.70 13.53 4.91
CA GLY A 74 -3.79 12.68 5.38
C GLY A 74 -4.82 12.35 4.29
N VAL A 75 -5.22 13.33 3.47
CA VAL A 75 -6.10 13.08 2.30
C VAL A 75 -5.45 12.10 1.33
N ILE A 76 -4.16 12.32 1.00
CA ILE A 76 -3.42 11.48 0.05
C ILE A 76 -3.36 10.03 0.54
N GLU A 77 -3.10 9.80 1.83
CA GLU A 77 -3.05 8.46 2.41
C GLU A 77 -4.41 7.76 2.40
N ILE A 78 -5.50 8.48 2.69
CA ILE A 78 -6.87 7.93 2.58
C ILE A 78 -7.15 7.52 1.13
N VAL A 79 -6.85 8.41 0.17
CA VAL A 79 -7.03 8.12 -1.26
C VAL A 79 -6.18 6.93 -1.69
N ALA A 80 -4.94 6.81 -1.19
CA ALA A 80 -4.09 5.67 -1.47
C ALA A 80 -4.69 4.36 -0.96
N GLY A 81 -5.18 4.33 0.29
CA GLY A 81 -5.84 3.15 0.85
C GLY A 81 -7.13 2.77 0.10
N ILE A 82 -7.96 3.75 -0.27
CA ILE A 82 -9.14 3.51 -1.12
C ILE A 82 -8.73 2.96 -2.49
N THR A 83 -7.66 3.49 -3.08
CA THR A 83 -7.14 3.01 -4.37
C THR A 83 -6.64 1.57 -4.27
N VAL A 84 -5.99 1.18 -3.17
CA VAL A 84 -5.64 -0.24 -2.91
C VAL A 84 -6.89 -1.10 -2.80
N ALA A 85 -7.94 -0.60 -2.14
CA ALA A 85 -9.20 -1.31 -1.98
C ALA A 85 -9.86 -1.59 -3.34
N VAL A 86 -9.94 -0.60 -4.22
CA VAL A 86 -10.67 -0.68 -5.50
C VAL A 86 -9.80 -1.27 -6.62
N ALA A 87 -8.56 -0.81 -6.72
CA ALA A 87 -7.62 -1.16 -7.78
C ALA A 87 -6.26 -1.53 -7.18
N PRO A 88 -6.14 -2.69 -6.50
CA PRO A 88 -4.93 -3.09 -5.76
C PRO A 88 -3.67 -3.10 -6.62
N ARG A 89 -3.78 -3.37 -7.93
CA ARG A 89 -2.66 -3.29 -8.89
C ARG A 89 -1.98 -1.92 -8.94
N PHE A 90 -2.78 -0.84 -8.96
CA PHE A 90 -2.29 0.53 -9.06
C PHE A 90 -2.09 1.12 -7.68
N GLY A 91 -3.00 0.83 -6.74
CA GLY A 91 -2.89 1.28 -5.35
C GLY A 91 -1.63 0.75 -4.67
N ALA A 92 -1.25 -0.51 -4.89
CA ALA A 92 -0.05 -1.07 -4.30
C ALA A 92 1.24 -0.43 -4.87
N LEU A 93 1.26 -0.11 -6.18
CA LEU A 93 2.37 0.64 -6.79
C LEU A 93 2.44 2.09 -6.28
N LEU A 94 1.28 2.74 -6.10
CA LEU A 94 1.20 4.08 -5.51
C LEU A 94 1.80 4.09 -4.10
N VAL A 95 1.38 3.15 -3.24
CA VAL A 95 1.91 3.00 -1.88
C VAL A 95 3.41 2.68 -1.90
N ALA A 96 3.86 1.79 -2.80
CA ALA A 96 5.28 1.47 -2.93
C ALA A 96 6.12 2.69 -3.34
N GLY A 97 5.65 3.50 -4.30
CA GLY A 97 6.31 4.74 -4.71
C GLY A 97 6.36 5.78 -3.59
N TRP A 98 5.28 5.89 -2.82
CA TRP A 98 5.23 6.77 -1.66
C TRP A 98 6.24 6.36 -0.57
N LEU A 99 6.25 5.07 -0.21
CA LEU A 99 7.22 4.51 0.74
C LEU A 99 8.66 4.69 0.25
N ALA A 100 8.91 4.50 -1.05
CA ALA A 100 10.24 4.74 -1.62
C ALA A 100 10.70 6.18 -1.40
N GLY A 101 9.82 7.15 -1.61
CA GLY A 101 10.09 8.57 -1.33
C GLY A 101 10.44 8.82 0.14
N ILE A 102 9.67 8.24 1.07
CA ILE A 102 9.95 8.34 2.51
C ILE A 102 11.30 7.73 2.86
N ILE A 103 11.59 6.52 2.38
CA ILE A 103 12.85 5.82 2.63
C ILE A 103 14.04 6.64 2.13
N VAL A 104 13.96 7.15 0.89
CA VAL A 104 15.03 7.99 0.32
C VAL A 104 15.24 9.23 1.18
N ASN A 105 14.17 9.91 1.59
CA ASN A 105 14.25 11.07 2.47
C ASN A 105 14.94 10.73 3.81
N LEU A 106 14.54 9.63 4.48
CA LEU A 106 15.11 9.21 5.76
C LEU A 106 16.60 8.83 5.65
N VAL A 107 16.96 8.11 4.59
CA VAL A 107 18.35 7.73 4.29
C VAL A 107 19.20 8.97 4.02
N SER A 108 18.66 9.95 3.29
CA SER A 108 19.33 11.23 3.03
C SER A 108 19.53 12.08 4.29
N MET A 109 18.64 11.96 5.30
CA MET A 109 18.80 12.64 6.59
C MET A 109 19.86 12.00 7.49
N GLY A 110 20.30 10.77 7.21
CA GLY A 110 21.47 10.14 7.84
C GLY A 110 21.29 9.70 9.30
N SER A 111 20.09 9.74 9.86
CA SER A 111 19.85 9.46 11.30
C SER A 111 18.77 8.39 11.57
N PHE A 112 18.02 7.92 10.57
CA PHE A 112 16.83 7.07 10.75
C PHE A 112 16.88 5.78 9.93
N TYR A 113 18.03 5.11 9.93
CA TYR A 113 18.26 3.91 9.11
C TYR A 113 17.42 2.70 9.55
N ASP A 114 17.11 2.59 10.83
CA ASP A 114 16.22 1.59 11.41
C ASP A 114 14.79 1.74 10.89
N VAL A 115 14.27 2.97 10.88
CA VAL A 115 12.96 3.30 10.31
C VAL A 115 12.94 3.05 8.81
N ALA A 116 13.99 3.48 8.09
CA ALA A 116 14.11 3.26 6.64
C ALA A 116 14.10 1.76 6.28
N LEU A 117 14.75 0.91 7.08
CA LEU A 117 14.76 -0.54 6.86
C LEU A 117 13.38 -1.17 7.06
N ARG A 118 12.64 -0.74 8.09
CA ARG A 118 11.26 -1.18 8.31
C ARG A 118 10.37 -0.80 7.14
N ASP A 119 10.46 0.45 6.69
CA ASP A 119 9.65 0.94 5.58
C ASP A 119 10.03 0.26 4.28
N PHE A 120 11.30 -0.12 4.09
CA PHE A 120 11.73 -0.96 2.97
C PHE A 120 11.03 -2.34 2.99
N GLY A 121 10.86 -2.95 4.16
CA GLY A 121 10.06 -4.17 4.30
C GLY A 121 8.60 -3.98 3.86
N LEU A 122 7.98 -2.85 4.23
CA LEU A 122 6.63 -2.49 3.78
C LEU A 122 6.57 -2.23 2.28
N LEU A 123 7.60 -1.59 1.70
CA LEU A 123 7.71 -1.36 0.27
C LEU A 123 7.74 -2.69 -0.49
N VAL A 124 8.57 -3.65 -0.05
CA VAL A 124 8.64 -4.98 -0.67
C VAL A 124 7.31 -5.71 -0.54
N ALA A 125 6.62 -5.62 0.60
CA ALA A 125 5.29 -6.19 0.78
C ALA A 125 4.24 -5.56 -0.16
N ALA A 126 4.31 -4.25 -0.39
CA ALA A 126 3.46 -3.55 -1.36
C ALA A 126 3.75 -4.01 -2.80
N LEU A 127 5.02 -4.19 -3.18
CA LEU A 127 5.40 -4.74 -4.48
C LEU A 127 4.92 -6.19 -4.65
N ALA A 128 4.97 -7.00 -3.58
CA ALA A 128 4.41 -8.35 -3.60
C ALA A 128 2.89 -8.33 -3.80
N LEU A 129 2.16 -7.40 -3.17
CA LEU A 129 0.74 -7.19 -3.42
C LEU A 129 0.49 -6.78 -4.88
N ALA A 130 1.30 -5.88 -5.44
CA ALA A 130 1.18 -5.47 -6.82
C ALA A 130 1.37 -6.66 -7.77
N ALA A 131 2.44 -7.44 -7.62
CA ALA A 131 2.71 -8.63 -8.42
C ALA A 131 1.54 -9.63 -8.36
N LEU A 132 1.07 -9.94 -7.14
CA LEU A 132 -0.10 -10.79 -6.92
C LEU A 132 -1.38 -10.22 -7.55
N ALA A 133 -1.56 -8.90 -7.58
CA ALA A 133 -2.71 -8.26 -8.20
C ALA A 133 -2.65 -8.30 -9.74
N PHE A 134 -1.46 -8.17 -10.33
CA PHE A 134 -1.25 -8.27 -11.77
C PHE A 134 -1.47 -9.69 -12.29
N ASP A 135 -0.98 -10.72 -11.59
CA ASP A 135 -1.23 -12.13 -11.95
C ASP A 135 -2.73 -12.48 -11.91
N ARG A 136 -3.49 -11.81 -11.04
CA ARG A 136 -4.95 -11.94 -10.94
C ARG A 136 -5.74 -11.16 -11.97
N ALA A 137 -5.08 -10.37 -12.82
CA ALA A 137 -5.73 -9.67 -13.92
C ALA A 137 -5.46 -10.38 -15.28
N PRO A 138 -5.96 -11.60 -15.53
CA PRO A 138 -5.84 -12.23 -16.84
C PRO A 138 -6.97 -11.76 -17.79
N ASN A 139 -6.59 -11.33 -19.00
CA ASN A 139 -7.27 -11.62 -20.27
C ASN A 139 -8.80 -11.40 -20.37
N ASN A 140 -9.32 -10.23 -20.00
CA ASN A 140 -10.69 -9.81 -20.36
C ASN A 140 -10.77 -9.11 -21.75
N ALA A 141 -9.73 -9.22 -22.58
CA ALA A 141 -9.71 -8.67 -23.92
C ALA A 141 -9.61 -9.82 -24.93
N SER A 142 -10.77 -10.42 -25.20
CA SER A 142 -11.01 -11.27 -26.38
C SER A 142 -12.08 -10.59 -27.21
#